data_AF-A0A2G1ZY35-F1
#
_entry.id   AF-A0A2G1ZY35-F1
#
_cell.length_a   1.000
_cell.length_b   1.000
_cell.length_c   1.000
_cell.angle_alpha   90.00
_cell.angle_beta   90.00
_cell.angle_gamma   90.00
#
_symmetry.space_group_name_H-M   'P 1'
#
loop_
_entity.id
_entity.type
_entity.pdbx_description
1 polymer ?
#
loop_
_entity_poly.entity_id
_entity_poly.type
_entity_poly.pdbx_seq_one_letter_code
_entity_poly.pdbx_strand_id
1 'polypeptide(L)'
;MNKKTGLFAAGLAVAASAALAHTGATGVVLERMQGMTALRDVMRDLTPMMQGAVPYDAVAVSEAGYVIASHSGEAMQKLFPTDSLMGVTYAKPDIWSD
;
A
#
# COMPACT_ATOMS: atom_id res chain seq x y z
N MET A 1 -26.27 -36.70 -10.60
CA MET A 1 -25.39 -36.75 -9.40
C MET A 1 -23.97 -37.00 -9.87
N ASN A 2 -22.93 -36.19 -9.64
CA ASN A 2 -22.65 -35.24 -8.56
C ASN A 2 -21.87 -34.01 -9.07
N LYS A 3 -22.42 -32.81 -8.81
CA LYS A 3 -21.69 -31.54 -8.92
C LYS A 3 -20.80 -31.44 -7.67
N LYS A 4 -19.49 -31.61 -7.82
CA LYS A 4 -18.55 -31.25 -6.75
C LYS A 4 -18.31 -29.75 -6.84
N THR A 5 -19.24 -28.98 -6.31
CA THR A 5 -19.05 -27.55 -6.01
C THR A 5 -17.96 -27.44 -4.96
N GLY A 6 -16.74 -27.13 -5.40
CA GLY A 6 -15.64 -26.74 -4.52
C GLY A 6 -15.94 -25.36 -3.95
N LEU A 7 -16.31 -25.31 -2.68
CA LEU A 7 -16.50 -24.09 -1.93
C LEU A 7 -15.11 -23.50 -1.63
N PHE A 8 -14.60 -22.59 -2.48
CA PHE A 8 -13.42 -21.79 -2.14
C PHE A 8 -13.86 -20.64 -1.24
N ALA A 9 -13.99 -20.93 0.05
CA ALA A 9 -14.03 -19.91 1.09
C ALA A 9 -12.59 -19.55 1.48
N ALA A 10 -11.92 -18.73 0.67
CA ALA A 10 -10.73 -18.02 1.12
C ALA A 10 -11.22 -16.73 1.78
N GLY A 11 -11.43 -16.78 3.11
CA GLY A 11 -11.63 -15.57 3.88
C GLY A 11 -10.37 -14.71 3.78
N LEU A 12 -10.48 -13.55 3.13
CA LEU A 12 -9.46 -12.51 3.18
C LEU A 12 -9.46 -11.93 4.61
N ALA A 13 -8.73 -12.57 5.50
CA ALA A 13 -8.26 -11.96 6.73
C ALA A 13 -6.77 -11.70 6.53
N VAL A 14 -6.39 -10.43 6.31
CA VAL A 14 -5.06 -9.79 6.46
C VAL A 14 -5.21 -8.40 5.79
N ALA A 15 -4.90 -7.24 6.36
CA ALA A 15 -3.94 -6.90 7.40
C ALA A 15 -4.42 -5.70 8.25
N ALA A 16 -4.56 -5.88 9.56
CA ALA A 16 -4.59 -4.79 10.53
C ALA A 16 -3.21 -4.59 11.19
N SER A 17 -2.11 -4.73 10.44
CA SER A 17 -0.74 -4.61 10.97
C SER A 17 -0.04 -3.30 10.60
N ALA A 18 -0.78 -2.22 10.35
CA ALA A 18 -0.21 -0.90 10.05
C ALA A 18 0.38 -0.17 11.29
N ALA A 19 0.35 -0.79 12.48
CA ALA A 19 0.56 -0.07 13.75
C ALA A 19 1.99 -0.12 14.34
N LEU A 20 2.95 -0.89 13.78
CA LEU A 20 4.29 -1.01 14.40
C LEU A 20 5.45 -0.31 13.68
N ALA A 21 5.36 0.02 12.39
CA ALA A 21 6.50 0.54 11.63
C ALA A 21 6.75 2.05 11.78
N HIS A 22 5.77 2.80 12.32
CA HIS A 22 5.77 4.27 12.33
C HIS A 22 5.67 4.85 13.74
N THR A 23 6.24 4.17 14.74
CA THR A 23 6.20 4.61 16.14
C THR A 23 6.70 6.05 16.28
N GLY A 24 5.83 6.94 16.78
CA GLY A 24 6.15 8.35 17.01
C GLY A 24 5.82 9.30 15.85
N ALA A 25 5.49 8.80 14.65
CA ALA A 25 4.97 9.64 13.58
C ALA A 25 3.48 9.97 13.83
N THR A 26 3.08 11.19 13.50
CA THR A 26 1.69 11.67 13.63
C THR A 26 1.28 12.49 12.41
N GLY A 27 -0.02 12.80 12.30
CA GLY A 27 -0.56 13.67 11.25
C GLY A 27 -0.21 13.22 9.83
N VAL A 28 0.08 14.19 8.95
CA VAL A 28 0.41 13.95 7.53
C VAL A 28 1.64 13.05 7.34
N VAL A 29 2.57 13.07 8.30
CA VAL A 29 3.78 12.22 8.26
C VAL A 29 3.40 10.75 8.44
N LEU A 30 2.54 10.45 9.42
CA LEU A 30 2.03 9.09 9.61
C LEU A 30 1.22 8.63 8.39
N GLU A 31 0.36 9.50 7.86
CA GLU A 31 -0.51 9.18 6.72
C GLU A 31 0.30 8.80 5.47
N ARG A 32 1.31 9.58 5.09
CA ARG A 32 2.17 9.24 3.93
C ARG A 32 2.96 7.96 4.15
N MET A 33 3.43 7.72 5.38
CA MET A 33 4.20 6.52 5.71
C MET A 33 3.33 5.26 5.66
N GLN A 34 2.06 5.35 6.09
CA GLN A 34 1.07 4.29 5.94
C GLN A 34 0.70 4.07 4.46
N GLY A 35 0.49 5.14 3.69
CA GLY A 35 0.25 5.04 2.25
C GLY A 35 1.40 4.36 1.51
N MET A 36 2.65 4.74 1.81
CA MET A 36 3.85 4.09 1.24
C MET A 36 3.99 2.63 1.65
N THR A 37 3.56 2.29 2.87
CA THR A 37 3.51 0.90 3.35
C THR A 37 2.50 0.08 2.55
N ALA A 38 1.29 0.61 2.34
CA ALA A 38 0.27 -0.05 1.52
C ALA A 38 0.75 -0.26 0.07
N LEU A 39 1.37 0.76 -0.53
CA LEU A 39 1.96 0.67 -1.88
C LEU A 39 3.05 -0.42 -1.96
N ARG A 40 3.94 -0.49 -0.98
CA ARG A 40 4.98 -1.53 -0.93
C ARG A 40 4.35 -2.92 -0.88
N ASP A 41 3.34 -3.12 -0.04
CA ASP A 41 2.74 -4.43 0.19
C ASP A 41 2.01 -4.92 -1.07
N VAL A 42 1.26 -4.05 -1.77
CA VAL A 42 0.64 -4.44 -3.04
C VAL A 42 1.67 -4.70 -4.14
N MET A 43 2.76 -3.93 -4.21
CA MET A 43 3.83 -4.19 -5.18
C MET A 43 4.54 -5.52 -4.91
N ARG A 44 4.77 -5.88 -3.64
CA ARG A 44 5.32 -7.19 -3.25
C ARG A 44 4.47 -8.33 -3.78
N ASP A 45 3.14 -8.20 -3.68
CA ASP A 45 2.21 -9.26 -4.08
C ASP A 45 2.03 -9.30 -5.61
N LEU A 46 2.02 -8.14 -6.28
CA LEU A 46 1.91 -8.04 -7.73
C LEU A 46 3.17 -8.51 -8.47
N THR A 47 4.37 -8.21 -7.97
CA THR A 47 5.64 -8.47 -8.68
C THR A 47 5.76 -9.91 -9.21
N PRO A 48 5.60 -10.97 -8.38
CA PRO A 48 5.69 -12.34 -8.88
C PRO A 48 4.56 -12.71 -9.86
N MET A 49 3.35 -12.15 -9.71
CA MET A 49 2.25 -12.34 -10.66
C MET A 49 2.59 -11.74 -12.03
N MET A 50 3.11 -10.52 -12.05
CA MET A 50 3.49 -9.82 -13.29
C MET A 50 4.70 -10.48 -13.98
N GLN A 51 5.57 -11.14 -13.21
CA GLN A 51 6.70 -11.90 -13.73
C GLN A 51 6.32 -13.31 -14.22
N GLY A 52 5.07 -13.74 -14.03
CA GLY A 52 4.63 -15.10 -14.35
C GLY A 52 5.21 -16.18 -13.43
N ALA A 53 5.78 -15.80 -12.28
CA ALA A 53 6.33 -16.73 -11.30
C ALA A 53 5.23 -17.44 -10.48
N VAL A 54 4.03 -16.84 -10.42
CA VAL A 54 2.81 -17.41 -9.83
C VAL A 54 1.61 -17.18 -10.77
N PRO A 55 0.51 -17.94 -10.65
CA PRO A 55 -0.69 -17.72 -11.46
C PRO A 55 -1.25 -16.30 -11.32
N TYR A 56 -1.76 -15.77 -12.43
CA TYR A 56 -2.40 -14.46 -12.45
C TYR A 56 -3.79 -14.53 -11.79
N ASP A 57 -4.04 -13.66 -10.81
CA ASP A 57 -5.34 -13.47 -10.18
C ASP A 57 -5.89 -12.09 -10.56
N ALA A 58 -6.93 -12.06 -11.39
CA ALA A 58 -7.53 -10.82 -11.87
C ALA A 58 -8.19 -9.99 -10.75
N VAL A 59 -8.73 -10.65 -9.72
CA VAL A 59 -9.37 -9.97 -8.60
C VAL A 59 -8.30 -9.30 -7.74
N ALA A 60 -7.25 -10.03 -7.38
CA ALA A 60 -6.12 -9.48 -6.61
C ALA A 60 -5.45 -8.31 -7.35
N VAL A 61 -5.28 -8.41 -8.67
CA VAL A 61 -4.73 -7.32 -9.48
C VAL A 61 -5.63 -6.09 -9.49
N SER A 62 -6.95 -6.28 -9.62
CA SER A 62 -7.89 -5.16 -9.55
C SER A 62 -7.88 -4.49 -8.19
N GLU A 63 -7.87 -5.26 -7.10
CA GLU A 63 -7.82 -4.74 -5.72
C GLU A 63 -6.53 -3.97 -5.45
N ALA A 64 -5.39 -4.51 -5.87
CA ALA A 64 -4.11 -3.82 -5.81
C ALA A 64 -4.13 -2.50 -6.61
N GLY A 65 -4.79 -2.49 -7.77
CA GLY A 65 -5.00 -1.29 -8.57
C GLY A 65 -5.74 -0.18 -7.81
N TYR A 66 -6.79 -0.53 -7.06
CA TYR A 66 -7.49 0.44 -6.21
C TYR A 66 -6.58 1.02 -5.12
N VAL A 67 -5.80 0.20 -4.43
CA VAL A 67 -4.84 0.66 -3.40
C VAL A 67 -3.80 1.59 -4.00
N ILE A 68 -3.25 1.25 -5.17
CA ILE A 68 -2.29 2.09 -5.89
C ILE A 68 -2.92 3.44 -6.22
N ALA A 69 -4.13 3.45 -6.79
CA ALA A 69 -4.84 4.67 -7.14
C ALA A 69 -5.13 5.56 -5.91
N SER A 70 -5.50 4.96 -4.77
CA SER A 70 -5.81 5.69 -3.53
C SER A 70 -4.59 6.30 -2.83
N HIS A 71 -3.39 5.75 -3.02
CA HIS A 71 -2.18 6.17 -2.31
C HIS A 71 -1.06 6.70 -3.22
N SER A 72 -1.35 7.08 -4.46
CA SER A 72 -0.37 7.63 -5.40
C SER A 72 -0.82 8.99 -5.97
N GLY A 73 0.02 9.57 -6.85
CA GLY A 73 -0.27 10.84 -7.51
C GLY A 73 -0.52 11.98 -6.51
N GLU A 74 -1.52 12.80 -6.82
CA GLU A 74 -1.92 13.94 -6.00
C GLU A 74 -2.28 13.55 -4.56
N ALA A 75 -2.92 12.39 -4.36
CA ALA A 75 -3.31 11.90 -3.04
C ALA A 75 -2.11 11.70 -2.11
N MET A 76 -0.96 11.33 -2.66
CA MET A 76 0.29 11.21 -1.91
C MET A 76 1.04 12.54 -1.84
N GLN A 77 1.13 13.28 -2.95
CA GLN A 77 1.88 14.54 -3.01
C GLN A 77 1.37 15.58 -2.00
N LYS A 78 0.04 15.67 -1.80
CA LYS A 78 -0.56 16.58 -0.82
C LYS A 78 -0.12 16.33 0.63
N LEU A 79 0.45 15.16 0.93
CA LEU A 79 0.95 14.78 2.26
C LEU A 79 2.39 15.24 2.53
N PHE A 80 2.98 16.03 1.63
CA PHE A 80 4.29 16.66 1.77
C PHE A 80 4.21 18.20 1.77
N PRO A 81 3.50 18.83 2.73
CA PRO A 81 3.60 20.27 2.91
C PRO A 81 5.00 20.63 3.44
N THR A 82 5.47 21.85 3.15
CA THR A 82 6.84 22.32 3.46
C THR A 82 7.18 22.33 4.94
N ASP A 83 6.18 22.37 5.83
CA ASP A 83 6.31 22.31 7.28
C ASP A 83 6.28 20.88 7.85
N SER A 84 6.15 19.85 7.01
CA SER A 84 6.06 18.44 7.44
C SER A 84 7.39 17.73 7.68
N LEU A 85 8.47 18.49 7.87
CA LEU A 85 9.80 17.97 8.24
C LEU A 85 10.02 17.81 9.75
N MET A 86 9.05 18.21 10.56
CA MET A 86 9.13 18.09 12.01
C MET A 86 8.79 16.67 12.48
N GLY A 87 9.58 16.11 13.40
CA GLY A 87 9.33 14.80 14.01
C GLY A 87 9.94 13.63 13.23
N VAL A 88 9.31 12.45 13.34
CA VAL A 88 9.84 11.18 12.81
C VAL A 88 9.54 11.06 11.31
N THR A 89 10.40 11.62 10.47
CA THR A 89 10.27 11.60 9.00
C THR A 89 11.57 11.23 8.29
N TYR A 90 11.45 10.51 7.17
CA TYR A 90 12.57 10.19 6.27
C TYR A 90 12.61 11.08 5.02
N ALA A 91 11.62 11.98 4.85
CA ALA A 91 11.62 12.96 3.77
C ALA A 91 12.81 13.92 3.94
N LYS A 92 13.58 14.11 2.86
CA LYS A 92 14.67 15.08 2.84
C LYS A 92 14.15 16.48 2.50
N PRO A 93 14.79 17.56 2.97
CA PRO A 93 14.45 18.93 2.57
C PRO A 93 14.49 19.14 1.05
N ASP A 94 15.33 18.37 0.35
CA ASP A 94 15.56 18.51 -1.09
C ASP A 94 14.32 18.26 -1.95
N ILE A 95 13.25 17.65 -1.41
CA ILE A 95 12.00 17.44 -2.18
C ILE A 95 11.23 18.73 -2.47
N TRP A 96 11.64 19.86 -1.87
CA TRP A 96 11.12 21.20 -2.17
C TRP A 96 12.19 22.17 -2.71
N SER A 97 13.40 21.68 -2.99
CA SER A 97 14.41 22.47 -3.68
C SER A 97 14.34 22.15 -5.17
N ASP A 98 13.72 23.04 -5.93
CA ASP A 98 13.73 23.00 -7.40
C ASP A 98 15.11 23.39 -7.97
#